data_AF-A0A8S3Y8V8-F1
#
_entry.id   AF-A0A8S3Y8V8-F1
#
_cell.length_a   1.000
_cell.length_b   1.000
_cell.length_c   1.000
_cell.angle_alpha   90.00
_cell.angle_beta   90.00
_cell.angle_gamma   90.00
#
_symmetry.space_group_name_H-M   'P 1'
#
loop_
_entity.id
_entity.type
_entity.pdbx_description
1 polymer ?
#
loop_
_entity_poly.entity_id
_entity_poly.type
_entity_poly.pdbx_seq_one_letter_code
_entity_poly.pdbx_strand_id
1 'polypeptide(L)'
;MRSTPLENRPRLPRIALSKRNRAVVRALNPMLVTYLEASRDLCETNSILFGTALAVCRIIGARLSTAGRATGQSSAIPARRIRIEERTVKARTLIGKQICFRSGNKKPRIVRTIRMAIAGTNVSLFQPDIMQKLTERIDDLKQRIDAWGTRIRRYTERSTRFNQNRLFQSDQRRLYKSLKRSMVSGTGPAPNQADNVAFWRGLWSEPVNHSEDPWTEVVASQCASITHMDPVIITPDDVAQAVRRAPNWKSPVLDGLHHYWLKGFMVCHAVLARQFQEALNQKLLPSLFTTGITHLVPIDQMLETVV
;
A
#
# COMPACT_ATOMS: atom_id res chain seq x y z
N MET A 1 13.53 -26.52 1.01
CA MET A 1 13.62 -25.18 1.62
C MET A 1 13.09 -25.25 3.06
N ARG A 2 13.87 -25.78 4.00
CA ARG A 2 13.50 -25.78 5.43
C ARG A 2 14.18 -24.55 6.07
N SER A 3 13.34 -23.66 6.60
CA SER A 3 13.62 -22.40 7.31
C SER A 3 14.49 -21.33 6.62
N THR A 4 13.87 -20.41 5.89
CA THR A 4 14.39 -19.02 5.86
C THR A 4 14.14 -18.37 7.22
N PRO A 5 15.18 -17.83 7.90
CA PRO A 5 15.02 -17.08 9.14
C PRO A 5 13.98 -15.98 8.98
N LEU A 6 13.19 -15.71 10.04
CA LEU A 6 12.11 -14.71 10.01
C LEU A 6 12.59 -13.35 9.51
N GLU A 7 13.78 -12.94 9.92
CA GLU A 7 14.43 -11.68 9.57
C GLU A 7 14.73 -11.53 8.07
N ASN A 8 14.93 -12.65 7.37
CA ASN A 8 15.31 -12.68 5.95
C ASN A 8 14.11 -12.96 5.03
N ARG A 9 12.89 -13.00 5.57
CA ARG A 9 11.69 -13.25 4.77
C ARG A 9 11.37 -12.04 3.88
N PRO A 10 11.28 -12.21 2.54
CA PRO A 10 10.86 -11.13 1.66
C PRO A 10 9.39 -10.77 1.93
N ARG A 11 9.01 -9.50 1.71
CA ARG A 11 7.60 -9.10 1.86
C ARG A 11 6.76 -9.73 0.75
N LEU A 12 5.74 -10.49 1.14
CA LEU A 12 4.78 -11.06 0.19
C LEU A 12 3.91 -9.93 -0.41
N PRO A 13 3.87 -9.76 -1.73
CA PRO A 13 3.09 -8.72 -2.36
C PRO A 13 1.59 -9.04 -2.29
N ARG A 14 0.77 -7.98 -2.27
CA ARG A 14 -0.67 -8.09 -2.43
C ARG A 14 -1.01 -8.56 -3.84
N ILE A 15 -1.54 -9.77 -3.98
CA ILE A 15 -1.96 -10.31 -5.27
C ILE A 15 -3.43 -9.99 -5.58
N ALA A 16 -3.75 -9.84 -6.87
CA ALA A 16 -5.12 -9.59 -7.31
C ALA A 16 -5.99 -10.85 -7.12
N LEU A 17 -7.27 -10.67 -6.78
CA LEU A 17 -8.25 -11.75 -6.57
C LEU A 17 -8.83 -12.31 -7.89
N SER A 18 -7.97 -12.47 -8.91
CA SER A 18 -8.37 -12.97 -10.22
C SER A 18 -8.71 -14.47 -10.19
N LYS A 19 -9.50 -14.95 -11.16
CA LYS A 19 -9.80 -16.39 -11.31
C LYS A 19 -8.51 -17.20 -11.51
N ARG A 20 -7.58 -16.69 -12.33
CA ARG A 20 -6.26 -17.29 -12.59
C ARG A 20 -5.44 -17.48 -11.31
N ASN A 21 -5.30 -16.43 -10.50
CA ASN A 21 -4.51 -16.50 -9.28
C ASN A 21 -5.11 -17.48 -8.26
N ARG A 22 -6.45 -17.50 -8.14
CA ARG A 22 -7.15 -18.48 -7.30
C ARG A 22 -6.95 -19.92 -7.77
N ALA A 23 -6.90 -20.16 -9.08
CA ALA A 23 -6.64 -21.49 -9.63
C ALA A 23 -5.24 -21.99 -9.25
N VAL A 24 -4.22 -21.13 -9.32
CA VAL A 24 -2.84 -21.47 -8.90
C VAL A 24 -2.79 -21.83 -7.41
N VAL A 25 -3.44 -21.04 -6.54
CA VAL A 25 -3.51 -21.34 -5.10
C VAL A 25 -4.17 -22.70 -4.85
N ARG A 26 -5.31 -22.98 -5.50
CA ARG A 26 -6.01 -24.26 -5.37
C ARG A 26 -5.18 -25.44 -5.88
N ALA A 27 -4.43 -25.26 -6.96
CA ALA A 27 -3.59 -26.32 -7.52
C ALA A 27 -2.45 -26.74 -6.58
N LEU A 28 -1.99 -25.84 -5.71
CA LEU A 28 -0.93 -26.12 -4.74
C LEU A 28 -1.45 -26.71 -3.41
N ASN A 29 -2.75 -26.60 -3.10
CA ASN A 29 -3.32 -27.16 -1.87
C ASN A 29 -3.10 -28.67 -1.69
N PRO A 30 -3.25 -29.53 -2.71
CA PRO A 30 -3.01 -30.97 -2.52
C PRO A 30 -1.54 -31.26 -2.17
N MET A 31 -0.61 -30.50 -2.76
CA MET A 31 0.82 -30.67 -2.53
C MET A 31 1.23 -30.27 -1.11
N LEU A 32 0.50 -29.34 -0.49
CA LEU A 32 0.74 -28.91 0.88
C LEU A 32 0.53 -30.02 1.91
N VAL A 33 -0.37 -30.98 1.65
CA VAL A 33 -0.75 -32.04 2.60
C VAL A 33 0.49 -32.81 3.07
N THR A 34 1.31 -33.30 2.13
CA THR A 34 2.54 -34.06 2.44
C THR A 34 3.54 -33.28 3.30
N TYR A 35 3.66 -31.96 3.09
CA TYR A 35 4.56 -31.13 3.88
C TYR A 35 4.00 -30.81 5.26
N LEU A 36 2.67 -30.62 5.36
CA LEU A 36 1.99 -30.28 6.61
C LEU A 36 1.86 -31.48 7.56
N GLU A 37 1.70 -32.69 7.04
CA GLU A 37 1.72 -33.93 7.85
C GLU A 37 3.06 -34.14 8.54
N ALA A 38 4.16 -33.75 7.88
CA ALA A 38 5.50 -33.81 8.43
C ALA A 38 5.82 -32.66 9.41
N SER A 39 4.90 -31.69 9.59
CA SER A 39 5.11 -30.52 10.43
C SER A 39 4.94 -30.84 11.91
N ARG A 40 5.98 -30.55 12.69
CA ARG A 40 6.00 -30.86 14.13
C ARG A 40 5.32 -29.75 14.94
N ASP A 41 5.70 -28.51 14.69
CA ASP A 41 5.28 -27.36 15.48
C ASP A 41 4.64 -26.24 14.63
N LEU A 42 4.10 -25.23 15.32
CA LEU A 42 3.48 -24.06 14.68
C LEU A 42 4.49 -23.24 13.85
N CYS A 43 5.78 -23.27 14.21
CA CYS A 43 6.85 -22.52 13.52
C CYS A 43 7.18 -23.13 12.16
N GLU A 44 7.30 -24.46 12.09
CA GLU A 44 7.47 -25.23 10.86
C GLU A 44 6.24 -25.07 9.97
N THR A 45 5.03 -25.21 10.52
CA THR A 45 3.78 -25.00 9.77
C THR A 45 3.75 -23.62 9.15
N ASN A 46 4.04 -22.57 9.92
CA ASN A 46 4.11 -21.20 9.39
C ASN A 46 5.18 -21.06 8.28
N SER A 47 6.34 -21.69 8.44
CA SER A 47 7.42 -21.66 7.44
C SER A 47 7.03 -22.35 6.13
N ILE A 48 6.31 -23.48 6.21
CA ILE A 48 5.76 -24.20 5.05
C ILE A 48 4.73 -23.34 4.33
N LEU A 49 3.80 -22.73 5.06
CA LEU A 49 2.77 -21.86 4.49
C LEU A 49 3.38 -20.64 3.83
N PHE A 50 4.37 -20.01 4.47
CA PHE A 50 5.11 -18.88 3.89
C PHE A 50 5.85 -19.28 2.61
N GLY A 51 6.58 -20.41 2.63
CA GLY A 51 7.28 -20.93 1.46
C GLY A 51 6.34 -21.22 0.29
N THR A 52 5.14 -21.71 0.59
CA THR A 52 4.11 -21.98 -0.42
C THR A 52 3.52 -20.70 -1.00
N ALA A 53 3.22 -19.70 -0.15
CA ALA A 53 2.82 -18.38 -0.60
C ALA A 53 3.89 -17.74 -1.51
N LEU A 54 5.16 -17.88 -1.15
CA LEU A 54 6.28 -17.41 -1.96
C LEU A 54 6.35 -18.12 -3.32
N ALA A 55 6.13 -19.43 -3.36
CA ALA A 55 6.06 -20.20 -4.59
C ALA A 55 4.90 -19.73 -5.48
N VAL A 56 3.71 -19.49 -4.92
CA VAL A 56 2.57 -18.92 -5.65
C VAL A 56 2.95 -17.57 -6.25
N CYS A 57 3.56 -16.67 -5.47
CA CYS A 57 3.99 -15.37 -5.95
C CYS A 57 4.99 -15.48 -7.12
N ARG A 58 5.92 -16.43 -7.06
CA ARG A 58 6.87 -16.70 -8.16
C ARG A 58 6.18 -17.21 -9.42
N ILE A 59 5.25 -18.16 -9.30
CA ILE A 59 4.48 -18.71 -10.43
C ILE A 59 3.65 -17.63 -11.13
N ILE A 60 3.07 -16.71 -10.35
CA ILE A 60 2.27 -15.60 -10.89
C ILE A 60 3.15 -14.49 -11.50
N GLY A 61 4.47 -14.50 -11.24
CA GLY A 61 5.39 -13.45 -11.67
C GLY A 61 5.24 -12.16 -10.85
N ALA A 62 4.79 -12.26 -9.59
CA ALA A 62 4.65 -11.10 -8.72
C ALA A 62 6.04 -10.62 -8.27
N ARG A 63 6.30 -9.31 -8.37
CA ARG A 63 7.56 -8.71 -7.91
C ARG A 63 7.64 -8.79 -6.39
N LEU A 64 8.59 -9.57 -5.89
CA LEU A 64 8.93 -9.64 -4.46
C LEU A 64 9.76 -8.41 -4.13
N SER A 65 9.31 -7.60 -3.17
CA SER A 65 10.10 -6.46 -2.69
C SER A 65 11.08 -6.97 -1.65
N THR A 66 12.37 -6.71 -1.87
CA THR A 66 13.39 -6.80 -0.82
C THR A 66 13.07 -5.75 0.24
N ALA A 67 13.11 -6.14 1.52
CA ALA A 67 12.82 -5.26 2.64
C ALA A 67 13.55 -3.91 2.47
N GLY A 68 12.80 -2.82 2.29
CA GLY A 68 13.36 -1.46 2.19
C GLY A 68 12.77 -0.55 1.11
N ARG A 69 12.12 -1.06 0.06
CA ARG A 69 11.48 -0.19 -0.95
C ARG A 69 9.97 -0.29 -0.93
N ALA A 70 9.35 0.65 -0.21
CA ALA A 70 7.97 1.03 -0.50
C ALA A 70 7.96 1.60 -1.93
N THR A 71 7.55 0.79 -2.90
CA THR A 71 7.25 1.29 -4.23
C THR A 71 6.07 2.23 -4.07
N GLY A 72 6.35 3.54 -4.02
CA GLY A 72 5.33 4.57 -4.11
C GLY A 72 4.42 4.21 -5.28
N GLN A 73 3.12 4.23 -5.06
CA GLN A 73 2.16 4.10 -6.15
C GLN A 73 2.48 5.23 -7.12
N SER A 74 3.10 4.90 -8.25
CA SER A 74 3.22 5.84 -9.36
C SER A 74 1.78 6.24 -9.68
N SER A 75 1.43 7.48 -9.39
CA SER A 75 0.16 8.04 -9.79
C SER A 75 0.17 8.04 -11.31
N ALA A 76 -0.37 6.97 -11.91
CA ALA A 76 -0.35 6.77 -13.34
C ALA A 76 -1.07 7.95 -13.99
N ILE A 77 -0.28 8.92 -14.48
CA ILE A 77 -0.80 10.12 -15.11
C ILE A 77 -1.60 9.65 -16.33
N PRO A 78 -2.88 10.02 -16.47
CA PRO A 78 -3.68 9.54 -17.58
C PRO A 78 -3.03 9.91 -18.93
N ALA A 79 -2.93 8.95 -19.86
CA ALA A 79 -2.29 9.16 -21.16
C ALA A 79 -2.82 10.37 -21.95
N ARG A 80 -4.10 10.75 -21.74
CA ARG A 80 -4.67 11.98 -22.33
C ARG A 80 -4.04 13.27 -21.81
N ARG A 81 -3.61 13.30 -20.54
CA ARG A 81 -2.95 14.47 -19.95
C ARG A 81 -1.53 14.60 -20.50
N ILE A 82 -0.79 13.49 -20.55
CA ILE A 82 0.56 13.41 -21.13
C ILE A 82 0.55 13.96 -22.58
N ARG A 83 -0.40 13.50 -23.41
CA ARG A 83 -0.53 13.97 -24.80
C ARG A 83 -0.77 15.49 -24.93
N ILE A 84 -1.50 16.10 -24.00
CA ILE A 84 -1.74 17.55 -24.04
C ILE A 84 -0.51 18.31 -23.55
N GLU A 85 0.16 17.83 -22.50
CA GLU A 85 1.42 18.38 -22.01
C GLU A 85 2.51 18.36 -23.10
N GLU A 86 2.65 17.25 -23.83
CA GLU A 86 3.55 17.15 -24.98
C GLU A 86 3.23 18.15 -26.09
N ARG A 87 1.94 18.36 -26.39
CA ARG A 87 1.50 19.37 -27.38
C ARG A 87 1.86 20.77 -26.92
N THR A 88 1.65 21.09 -25.64
CA THR A 88 2.03 22.37 -25.03
C THR A 88 3.54 22.60 -25.14
N VAL A 89 4.36 21.59 -24.82
CA VAL A 89 5.82 21.68 -24.95
C VAL A 89 6.24 21.94 -26.40
N LYS A 90 5.72 21.17 -27.36
CA LYS A 90 6.02 21.36 -28.79
C LYS A 90 5.64 22.76 -29.29
N ALA A 91 4.48 23.28 -28.87
CA ALA A 91 4.05 24.63 -29.22
C ALA A 91 4.96 25.71 -28.62
N ARG A 92 5.34 25.60 -27.34
CA ARG A 92 6.30 26.53 -26.70
C ARG A 92 7.65 26.54 -27.42
N THR A 93 8.16 25.37 -27.78
CA THR A 93 9.41 25.27 -28.55
C THR A 93 9.29 25.93 -29.92
N LEU A 94 8.14 25.78 -30.60
CA LEU A 94 7.90 26.41 -31.89
C LEU A 94 7.80 27.95 -31.78
N ILE A 95 7.10 28.46 -30.76
CA ILE A 95 7.04 29.90 -30.45
C ILE A 95 8.46 30.45 -30.26
N GLY A 96 9.28 29.81 -29.41
CA GLY A 96 10.66 30.25 -29.18
C GLY A 96 11.49 30.31 -30.47
N LYS A 97 11.35 29.31 -31.34
CA LYS A 97 12.04 29.28 -32.65
C LYS A 97 11.53 30.38 -33.60
N GLN A 98 10.24 30.67 -33.62
CA GLN A 98 9.66 31.75 -34.42
C GLN A 98 10.12 33.13 -33.93
N ILE A 99 10.18 33.34 -32.61
CA ILE A 99 10.73 34.56 -32.01
C ILE A 99 12.21 34.73 -32.40
N CYS A 100 13.04 33.69 -32.27
CA CYS A 100 14.45 33.77 -32.68
C CYS A 100 14.63 34.15 -34.15
N PHE A 101 13.80 33.62 -35.05
CA PHE A 101 13.85 33.96 -36.46
C PHE A 101 13.42 35.41 -36.74
N ARG A 102 12.39 35.90 -36.03
CA ARG A 102 11.96 37.31 -36.09
C ARG A 102 13.05 38.26 -35.61
N SER A 103 13.86 37.86 -34.63
CA SER A 103 15.03 38.61 -34.16
C SER A 103 16.23 38.57 -35.13
N GLY A 104 16.07 38.01 -36.35
CA GLY A 104 17.11 37.99 -37.38
C GLY A 104 17.99 36.73 -37.39
N ASN A 105 17.73 35.74 -36.55
CA ASN A 105 18.55 34.52 -36.50
C ASN A 105 18.19 33.55 -37.64
N LYS A 106 19.08 33.47 -38.65
CA LYS A 106 18.91 32.66 -39.86
C LYS A 106 19.67 31.32 -39.83
N LYS A 107 20.04 30.80 -38.65
CA LYS A 107 20.71 29.49 -38.56
C LYS A 107 19.89 28.39 -39.28
N PRO A 108 20.53 27.48 -40.04
CA PRO A 108 19.81 26.49 -40.86
C PRO A 108 18.77 25.65 -40.10
N ARG A 109 19.04 25.32 -38.83
CA ARG A 109 18.13 24.56 -37.97
C ARG A 109 16.82 25.30 -37.67
N ILE A 110 16.88 26.62 -37.48
CA ILE A 110 15.71 27.47 -37.20
C ILE A 110 14.90 27.61 -38.49
N VAL A 111 15.56 27.94 -39.61
CA VAL A 111 14.93 28.07 -40.93
C VAL A 111 14.23 26.77 -41.34
N ARG A 112 14.88 25.61 -41.16
CA ARG A 112 14.28 24.29 -41.43
C ARG A 112 13.04 24.04 -40.57
N THR A 113 13.11 24.35 -39.27
CA THR A 113 11.95 24.13 -38.38
C THR A 113 10.77 25.00 -38.81
N ILE A 114 11.02 26.25 -39.17
CA ILE A 114 9.97 27.17 -39.61
C ILE A 114 9.42 26.74 -40.96
N ARG A 115 10.26 26.35 -41.92
CA ARG A 115 9.82 25.81 -43.22
C ARG A 115 8.91 24.59 -43.03
N MET A 116 9.26 23.67 -42.14
CA MET A 116 8.40 22.52 -41.81
C MET A 116 7.10 22.93 -41.10
N ALA A 117 7.13 23.95 -40.26
CA ALA A 117 5.93 24.43 -39.59
C ALA A 117 4.93 25.10 -40.55
N ILE A 118 5.44 25.80 -41.56
CA ILE A 118 4.66 26.52 -42.58
C ILE A 118 4.36 25.63 -43.80
N ALA A 119 4.99 24.45 -43.92
CA ALA A 119 4.70 23.49 -44.99
C ALA A 119 3.20 23.14 -45.05
N GLY A 120 2.61 23.26 -46.24
CA GLY A 120 1.17 23.05 -46.45
C GLY A 120 0.29 24.27 -46.13
N THR A 121 0.87 25.40 -45.72
CA THR A 121 0.20 26.70 -45.73
C THR A 121 0.66 27.50 -46.94
N ASN A 122 -0.18 28.36 -47.52
CA ASN A 122 0.12 29.17 -48.71
C ASN A 122 1.12 30.33 -48.42
N VAL A 123 2.04 30.12 -47.50
CA VAL A 123 2.95 31.13 -46.96
C VAL A 123 4.39 30.75 -47.32
N SER A 124 5.08 31.66 -48.01
CA SER A 124 6.49 31.50 -48.38
C SER A 124 7.39 32.33 -47.46
N LEU A 125 8.58 31.81 -47.15
CA LEU A 125 9.57 32.50 -46.32
C LEU A 125 10.11 33.78 -46.97
N PHE A 126 9.90 33.97 -48.27
CA PHE A 126 10.38 35.11 -49.05
C PHE A 126 9.29 36.16 -49.30
N GLN A 127 8.07 35.94 -48.79
CA GLN A 127 7.02 36.96 -48.86
C GLN A 127 7.35 38.14 -47.94
N PRO A 128 7.03 39.38 -48.33
CA PRO A 128 7.28 40.57 -47.52
C PRO A 128 6.49 40.57 -46.20
N ASP A 129 5.34 39.90 -46.16
CA ASP A 129 4.42 39.83 -45.01
C ASP A 129 4.72 38.67 -44.03
N ILE A 130 5.81 37.92 -44.24
CA ILE A 130 6.14 36.73 -43.43
C ILE A 130 6.25 37.03 -41.93
N MET A 131 6.75 38.21 -41.56
CA MET A 131 6.91 38.59 -40.14
C MET A 131 5.56 38.80 -39.45
N GLN A 132 4.58 39.35 -40.17
CA GLN A 132 3.22 39.53 -39.68
C GLN A 132 2.52 38.18 -39.52
N LYS A 133 2.59 37.32 -40.54
CA LYS A 133 2.04 35.96 -40.50
C LYS A 133 2.65 35.10 -39.39
N LEU A 134 3.95 35.28 -39.11
CA LEU A 134 4.59 34.62 -37.96
C LEU A 134 4.08 35.15 -36.62
N THR A 135 3.69 36.43 -36.54
CA THR A 135 3.13 37.02 -35.32
C THR A 135 1.73 36.46 -35.04
N GLU A 136 0.85 36.45 -36.04
CA GLU A 136 -0.47 35.83 -35.96
C GLU A 136 -0.37 34.37 -35.51
N ARG A 137 0.57 33.62 -36.10
CA ARG A 137 0.80 32.23 -35.73
C ARG A 137 1.34 32.05 -34.31
N ILE A 138 2.19 32.95 -33.82
CA ILE A 138 2.64 32.93 -32.43
C ILE A 138 1.43 33.11 -31.51
N ASP A 139 0.55 34.05 -31.82
CA ASP A 139 -0.63 34.34 -31.00
C ASP A 139 -1.66 33.20 -31.04
N ASP A 140 -1.89 32.57 -32.20
CA ASP A 140 -2.66 31.33 -32.32
C ASP A 140 -2.09 30.21 -31.43
N LEU A 141 -0.76 30.05 -31.41
CA LEU A 141 -0.11 29.03 -30.58
C LEU A 141 -0.26 29.35 -29.09
N LYS A 142 -0.19 30.63 -28.69
CA LYS A 142 -0.46 31.06 -27.30
C LYS A 142 -1.89 30.76 -26.89
N GLN A 143 -2.87 31.14 -27.71
CA GLN A 143 -4.29 30.85 -27.46
C GLN A 143 -4.55 29.34 -27.32
N ARG A 144 -3.90 28.53 -28.17
CA ARG A 144 -3.98 27.06 -28.07
C ARG A 144 -3.36 26.53 -26.78
N ILE A 145 -2.22 27.07 -26.35
CA ILE A 145 -1.58 26.72 -25.08
C ILE A 145 -2.52 27.02 -23.91
N ASP A 146 -3.18 28.18 -23.91
CA ASP A 146 -4.13 28.57 -22.85
C ASP A 146 -5.35 27.64 -22.83
N ALA A 147 -5.89 27.32 -24.00
CA ALA A 147 -6.98 26.35 -24.13
C ALA A 147 -6.58 24.95 -23.64
N TRP A 148 -5.36 24.49 -23.95
CA TRP A 148 -4.82 23.23 -23.46
C TRP A 148 -4.57 23.24 -21.94
N GLY A 149 -4.03 24.33 -21.40
CA GLY A 149 -3.86 24.52 -19.96
C GLY A 149 -5.20 24.44 -19.21
N THR A 150 -6.22 25.10 -19.75
CA THR A 150 -7.59 25.03 -19.24
C THR A 150 -8.15 23.60 -19.29
N ARG A 151 -7.88 22.85 -20.35
CA ARG A 151 -8.27 21.43 -20.45
C ARG A 151 -7.57 20.56 -19.40
N ILE A 152 -6.27 20.74 -19.19
CA ILE A 152 -5.50 20.03 -18.16
C ILE A 152 -6.09 20.31 -16.78
N ARG A 153 -6.34 21.58 -16.45
CA ARG A 153 -6.94 21.99 -15.18
C ARG A 153 -8.27 21.28 -14.93
N ARG A 154 -9.20 21.35 -15.90
CA ARG A 154 -10.51 20.67 -15.81
C ARG A 154 -10.38 19.15 -15.61
N TYR A 155 -9.43 18.50 -16.28
CA TYR A 155 -9.22 17.06 -16.13
C TYR A 155 -8.68 16.70 -14.74
N THR A 156 -7.74 17.48 -14.23
CA THR A 156 -7.20 17.30 -12.88
C THR A 156 -8.31 17.50 -11.84
N GLU A 157 -9.03 18.62 -11.90
CA GLU A 157 -10.15 18.90 -10.99
C GLU A 157 -11.24 17.82 -11.03
N ARG A 158 -11.64 17.37 -12.23
CA ARG A 158 -12.63 16.30 -12.36
C ARG A 158 -12.14 15.00 -11.74
N SER A 159 -10.89 14.64 -11.99
CA SER A 159 -10.30 13.42 -11.42
C SER A 159 -10.18 13.50 -9.91
N THR A 160 -9.76 14.65 -9.38
CA THR A 160 -9.64 14.88 -7.95
C THR A 160 -11.00 14.84 -7.28
N ARG A 161 -12.01 15.55 -7.81
CA ARG A 161 -13.40 15.50 -7.32
C ARG A 161 -13.98 14.10 -7.33
N PHE A 162 -13.81 13.37 -8.44
CA PHE A 162 -14.29 11.99 -8.53
C PHE A 162 -13.65 11.10 -7.46
N ASN A 163 -12.33 11.20 -7.27
CA ASN A 163 -11.61 10.41 -6.28
C ASN A 163 -12.00 10.82 -4.84
N GLN A 164 -12.14 12.11 -4.56
CA GLN A 164 -12.57 12.63 -3.25
C GLN A 164 -14.00 12.20 -2.92
N ASN A 165 -14.94 12.32 -3.86
CA ASN A 165 -16.33 11.90 -3.66
C ASN A 165 -16.42 10.38 -3.45
N ARG A 166 -15.68 9.59 -4.22
CA ARG A 166 -15.61 8.14 -4.01
C ARG A 166 -15.04 7.80 -2.64
N LEU A 167 -13.98 8.49 -2.23
CA LEU A 167 -13.36 8.29 -0.92
C LEU A 167 -14.30 8.72 0.21
N PHE A 168 -15.05 9.82 0.05
CA PHE A 168 -16.08 10.26 0.99
C PHE A 168 -17.16 9.19 1.17
N GLN A 169 -17.67 8.60 0.09
CA GLN A 169 -18.68 7.54 0.18
C GLN A 169 -18.15 6.25 0.81
N SER A 170 -16.90 5.87 0.50
CA SER A 170 -16.34 4.59 0.97
C SER A 170 -15.65 4.64 2.34
N ASP A 171 -14.96 5.75 2.66
CA ASP A 171 -14.08 5.90 3.81
C ASP A 171 -13.83 7.40 4.10
N GLN A 172 -14.81 8.04 4.75
CA GLN A 172 -14.75 9.47 5.11
C GLN A 172 -13.50 9.81 5.93
N ARG A 173 -13.11 8.93 6.87
CA ARG A 173 -11.94 9.12 7.73
C ARG A 173 -10.67 9.27 6.91
N ARG A 174 -10.48 8.45 5.87
CA ARG A 174 -9.33 8.59 4.96
C ARG A 174 -9.34 9.89 4.19
N LEU A 175 -10.50 10.37 3.73
CA LEU A 175 -10.59 11.66 3.06
C LEU A 175 -10.14 12.79 3.98
N TYR A 176 -10.71 12.88 5.18
CA TYR A 176 -10.35 13.93 6.14
C TYR A 176 -8.88 13.86 6.53
N LYS A 177 -8.32 12.66 6.75
CA LYS A 177 -6.87 12.50 6.97
C LYS A 177 -6.04 12.99 5.78
N SER A 178 -6.46 12.73 4.55
CA SER A 178 -5.75 13.19 3.35
C SER A 178 -5.78 14.71 3.19
N LEU A 179 -6.92 15.34 3.52
CA LEU A 179 -7.07 16.80 3.51
C LEU A 179 -6.21 17.44 4.60
N LYS A 180 -6.25 16.89 5.82
CA LYS A 180 -5.40 17.33 6.94
C LYS A 180 -3.91 17.20 6.63
N ARG A 181 -3.46 16.08 6.04
CA ARG A 181 -2.05 15.87 5.66
C ARG A 181 -1.57 16.86 4.60
N SER A 182 -2.45 17.37 3.75
CA SER A 182 -2.11 18.45 2.81
C SER A 182 -1.95 19.81 3.50
N MET A 183 -2.58 20.01 4.66
CA MET A 183 -2.52 21.26 5.44
C MET A 183 -1.41 21.23 6.50
N VAL A 184 -1.17 20.07 7.10
CA VAL A 184 -0.22 19.87 8.19
C VAL A 184 0.96 19.06 7.64
N SER A 185 1.93 19.77 7.06
CA SER A 185 3.29 19.23 6.98
C SER A 185 3.87 19.30 8.39
N GLY A 186 3.61 18.28 9.21
CA GLY A 186 4.00 18.24 10.62
C GLY A 186 5.49 18.53 10.79
N THR A 187 5.80 19.65 11.42
CA THR A 187 7.12 20.24 11.63
C THR A 187 7.76 19.84 12.97
N GLY A 188 7.16 18.91 13.73
CA GLY A 188 7.74 18.41 14.97
C GLY A 188 8.78 17.32 14.71
N PRO A 189 9.92 17.29 15.44
CA PRO A 189 10.83 16.15 15.40
C PRO A 189 10.10 14.90 15.89
N ALA A 190 10.25 13.78 15.17
CA ALA A 190 9.75 12.50 15.63
C ALA A 190 10.44 12.14 16.96
N PRO A 191 9.70 11.60 17.96
CA PRO A 191 10.32 11.20 19.22
C PRO A 191 11.37 10.12 18.96
N ASN A 192 12.50 10.22 19.66
CA ASN A 192 13.62 9.29 19.54
C ASN A 192 13.19 7.86 19.85
N GLN A 193 13.66 6.89 19.06
CA GLN A 193 13.31 5.49 19.22
C GLN A 193 13.77 4.93 20.58
N ALA A 194 14.95 5.34 21.05
CA ALA A 194 15.49 4.87 22.32
C ALA A 194 14.60 5.31 23.50
N ASP A 195 14.22 6.59 23.52
CA ASP A 195 13.39 7.18 24.58
C ASP A 195 12.01 6.53 24.65
N ASN A 196 11.40 6.25 23.48
CA ASN A 196 10.14 5.53 23.41
C ASN A 196 10.25 4.09 23.95
N VAL A 197 11.32 3.37 23.60
CA VAL A 197 11.55 2.01 24.10
C VAL A 197 11.75 2.03 25.61
N ALA A 198 12.52 2.99 26.13
CA ALA A 198 12.74 3.13 27.57
C ALA A 198 11.42 3.41 28.31
N PHE A 199 10.61 4.34 27.80
CA PHE A 199 9.29 4.67 28.36
C PHE A 199 8.37 3.44 28.46
N TRP A 200 8.15 2.73 27.35
CA TRP A 200 7.25 1.56 27.35
C TRP A 200 7.81 0.38 28.15
N ARG A 201 9.15 0.21 28.16
CA ARG A 201 9.81 -0.81 28.96
C ARG A 201 9.61 -0.57 30.46
N GLY A 202 9.77 0.67 30.93
CA GLY A 202 9.53 1.01 32.33
C GLY A 202 8.09 0.71 32.77
N LEU A 203 7.11 0.92 31.89
CA LEU A 203 5.71 0.66 32.22
C LEU A 203 5.34 -0.84 32.21
N TRP A 204 5.89 -1.63 31.28
CA TRP A 204 5.40 -2.99 30.99
C TRP A 204 6.37 -4.12 31.33
N SER A 205 7.67 -3.84 31.43
CA SER A 205 8.71 -4.86 31.63
C SER A 205 9.27 -4.90 33.04
N GLU A 206 8.95 -3.92 33.88
CA GLU A 206 9.29 -3.96 35.29
C GLU A 206 8.31 -4.89 36.01
N PRO A 207 8.78 -6.01 36.58
CA PRO A 207 7.92 -6.91 37.34
C PRO A 207 7.46 -6.19 38.61
N VAL A 208 6.17 -5.88 38.66
CA VAL A 208 5.53 -5.36 39.87
C VAL A 208 5.04 -6.54 40.69
N ASN A 209 5.48 -6.63 41.94
CA ASN A 209 4.88 -7.56 42.89
C ASN A 209 3.50 -7.02 43.26
N HIS A 210 2.45 -7.65 42.78
CA HIS A 210 1.10 -7.36 43.22
C HIS A 210 0.93 -7.86 44.66
N SER A 211 0.42 -7.02 45.56
CA SER A 211 -0.01 -7.48 46.88
C SER A 211 -1.25 -8.35 46.70
N GLU A 212 -1.27 -9.53 47.33
CA GLU A 212 -2.50 -10.32 47.46
C GLU A 212 -3.40 -9.64 48.48
N ASP A 213 -4.07 -8.58 48.04
CA ASP A 213 -5.01 -7.85 48.86
C ASP A 213 -6.27 -8.70 49.09
N PRO A 214 -6.98 -8.50 50.21
CA PRO A 214 -8.15 -9.31 50.60
C PRO A 214 -9.31 -9.32 49.58
N TRP A 215 -9.34 -8.37 48.63
CA TRP A 215 -10.37 -8.33 47.60
C TRP A 215 -10.31 -9.54 46.65
N THR A 216 -9.15 -10.17 46.48
CA THR A 216 -9.01 -11.37 45.66
C THR A 216 -9.78 -12.55 46.25
N GLU A 217 -9.79 -12.70 47.58
CA GLU A 217 -10.60 -13.69 48.30
C GLU A 217 -12.10 -13.37 48.23
N VAL A 218 -12.46 -12.09 48.31
CA VAL A 218 -13.85 -11.62 48.13
C VAL A 218 -14.35 -11.92 46.71
N VAL A 219 -13.54 -11.67 45.69
CA VAL A 219 -13.90 -12.01 44.30
C VAL A 219 -13.94 -13.52 44.10
N ALA A 220 -12.98 -14.28 44.65
CA ALA A 220 -12.98 -15.75 44.57
C ALA A 220 -14.23 -16.37 45.20
N SER A 221 -14.67 -15.88 46.36
CA SER A 221 -15.90 -16.33 47.03
C SER A 221 -17.17 -15.94 46.27
N GLN A 222 -17.22 -14.73 45.69
CA GLN A 222 -18.31 -14.33 44.79
C GLN A 222 -18.37 -15.19 43.53
N CYS A 223 -17.22 -15.58 42.99
CA CYS A 223 -17.11 -16.45 41.81
C CYS A 223 -17.28 -17.93 42.11
N ALA A 224 -17.33 -18.37 43.38
CA ALA A 224 -17.44 -19.78 43.74
C ALA A 224 -18.74 -20.44 43.27
N SER A 225 -19.79 -19.65 43.05
CA SER A 225 -21.07 -20.11 42.50
C SER A 225 -21.10 -20.15 40.96
N ILE A 226 -20.07 -19.59 40.29
CA ILE A 226 -19.99 -19.55 38.83
C ILE A 226 -19.50 -20.90 38.33
N THR A 227 -20.28 -21.52 37.45
CA THR A 227 -19.89 -22.76 36.77
C THR A 227 -18.59 -22.57 36.01
N HIS A 228 -17.64 -23.48 36.21
CA HIS A 228 -16.39 -23.47 35.45
C HIS A 228 -16.67 -23.54 33.95
N MET A 229 -15.88 -22.77 33.17
CA MET A 229 -15.94 -22.84 31.72
C MET A 229 -15.56 -24.25 31.26
N ASP A 230 -16.36 -24.81 30.35
CA ASP A 230 -16.08 -26.10 29.72
C ASP A 230 -14.69 -26.10 29.06
N PRO A 231 -14.04 -27.28 28.97
CA PRO A 231 -12.76 -27.41 28.31
C PRO A 231 -12.85 -26.93 26.85
N VAL A 232 -11.99 -25.97 26.50
CA VAL A 232 -11.94 -25.41 25.15
C VAL A 232 -11.29 -26.42 24.21
N ILE A 233 -12.05 -26.86 23.21
CA ILE A 233 -11.59 -27.74 22.14
C ILE A 233 -11.55 -26.94 20.85
N ILE A 234 -10.36 -26.77 20.27
CA ILE A 234 -10.15 -26.04 19.02
C ILE A 234 -10.34 -27.01 17.86
N THR A 235 -11.38 -26.79 17.07
CA THR A 235 -11.70 -27.61 15.89
C THR A 235 -11.18 -26.99 14.59
N PRO A 236 -11.06 -27.77 13.50
CA PRO A 236 -10.73 -27.22 12.18
C PRO A 236 -11.74 -26.17 11.69
N ASP A 237 -13.01 -26.31 12.07
CA ASP A 237 -14.07 -25.37 11.72
C ASP A 237 -13.90 -24.03 12.43
N ASP A 238 -13.39 -24.03 13.67
CA ASP A 238 -13.06 -22.79 14.40
C ASP A 238 -11.97 -22.01 13.67
N VAL A 239 -10.92 -22.71 13.23
CA VAL A 239 -9.83 -22.11 12.44
C VAL A 239 -10.38 -21.56 11.12
N ALA A 240 -11.19 -22.34 10.41
CA ALA A 240 -11.80 -21.92 9.15
C ALA A 240 -12.69 -20.68 9.34
N GLN A 241 -13.49 -20.64 10.40
CA GLN A 241 -14.39 -19.54 10.70
C GLN A 241 -13.61 -18.26 11.08
N ALA A 242 -12.59 -18.40 11.94
CA ALA A 242 -11.72 -17.30 12.36
C ALA A 242 -11.00 -16.68 11.14
N VAL A 243 -10.39 -17.53 10.32
CA VAL A 243 -9.68 -17.11 9.11
C VAL A 243 -10.64 -16.45 8.12
N ARG A 244 -11.85 -16.98 7.93
CA ARG A 244 -12.87 -16.43 7.01
C ARG A 244 -13.25 -14.99 7.37
N ARG A 245 -13.44 -14.69 8.66
CA ARG A 245 -13.83 -13.37 9.17
C ARG A 245 -12.70 -12.34 9.04
N ALA A 246 -11.44 -12.77 9.08
CA ALA A 246 -10.29 -11.87 9.01
C ALA A 246 -10.16 -11.17 7.63
N PRO A 247 -9.85 -9.87 7.55
CA PRO A 247 -9.65 -9.20 6.26
C PRO A 247 -8.38 -9.68 5.56
N ASN A 248 -8.49 -10.05 4.28
CA ASN A 248 -7.45 -10.71 3.48
C ASN A 248 -6.06 -10.05 3.59
N TRP A 249 -6.02 -8.72 3.56
CA TRP A 249 -4.80 -7.93 3.47
C TRP A 249 -4.56 -7.06 4.71
N LYS A 250 -5.04 -7.51 5.89
CA LYS A 250 -4.58 -6.91 7.16
C LYS A 250 -3.06 -7.04 7.24
N SER A 251 -2.42 -6.07 7.90
CA SER A 251 -0.98 -6.12 8.14
C SER A 251 -0.60 -7.49 8.72
N PRO A 252 0.39 -8.18 8.13
CA PRO A 252 0.84 -9.46 8.64
C PRO A 252 1.61 -9.23 9.94
N VAL A 253 1.76 -10.29 10.73
CA VAL A 253 2.57 -10.24 11.96
C VAL A 253 4.05 -10.38 11.56
N LEU A 254 4.94 -10.63 12.51
CA LEU A 254 6.36 -10.95 12.29
C LEU A 254 6.55 -12.11 11.29
N ASP A 255 5.54 -12.95 11.10
CA ASP A 255 5.56 -14.05 10.14
C ASP A 255 5.57 -13.61 8.66
N GLY A 256 5.14 -12.38 8.37
CA GLY A 256 4.96 -11.86 7.01
C GLY A 256 3.80 -12.51 6.24
N LEU A 257 2.97 -13.34 6.88
CA LEU A 257 1.91 -14.11 6.25
C LEU A 257 0.55 -13.39 6.40
N HIS A 258 -0.04 -13.01 5.27
CA HIS A 258 -1.38 -12.43 5.27
C HIS A 258 -2.49 -13.48 5.39
N HIS A 259 -3.61 -13.11 6.03
CA HIS A 259 -4.83 -13.94 6.11
C HIS A 259 -5.33 -14.45 4.76
N TYR A 260 -5.07 -13.71 3.67
CA TYR A 260 -5.35 -14.15 2.31
C TYR A 260 -4.83 -15.56 2.02
N TRP A 261 -3.61 -15.87 2.46
CA TRP A 261 -2.96 -17.16 2.21
C TRP A 261 -3.60 -18.27 3.06
N LEU A 262 -3.87 -17.99 4.34
CA LEU A 262 -4.55 -18.92 5.24
C LEU A 262 -5.97 -19.28 4.74
N LYS A 263 -6.67 -18.32 4.11
CA LYS A 263 -7.96 -18.59 3.45
C LYS A 263 -7.83 -19.49 2.23
N GLY A 264 -6.72 -19.36 1.50
CA GLY A 264 -6.46 -20.14 0.30
C GLY A 264 -6.04 -21.58 0.61
N PHE A 265 -5.21 -21.74 1.65
CA PHE A 265 -4.59 -23.01 2.05
C PHE A 265 -5.47 -23.81 2.99
N MET A 266 -6.67 -24.22 2.55
CA MET A 266 -7.66 -24.86 3.45
C MET A 266 -7.16 -26.15 4.11
N VAL A 267 -6.25 -26.87 3.46
CA VAL A 267 -5.64 -28.10 4.01
C VAL A 267 -4.86 -27.87 5.30
N CYS A 268 -4.44 -26.63 5.60
CA CYS A 268 -3.71 -26.35 6.84
C CYS A 268 -4.61 -26.17 8.05
N HIS A 269 -5.92 -26.00 7.89
CA HIS A 269 -6.83 -25.70 9.01
C HIS A 269 -6.87 -26.85 10.03
N ALA A 270 -6.84 -28.10 9.57
CA ALA A 270 -6.80 -29.26 10.45
C ALA A 270 -5.49 -29.34 11.25
N VAL A 271 -4.35 -29.12 10.59
CA VAL A 271 -3.03 -29.15 11.25
C VAL A 271 -2.89 -27.99 12.25
N LEU A 272 -3.34 -26.79 11.88
CA LEU A 272 -3.34 -25.64 12.78
C LEU A 272 -4.23 -25.88 14.00
N ALA A 273 -5.43 -26.43 13.83
CA ALA A 273 -6.32 -26.74 14.96
C ALA A 273 -5.65 -27.70 15.97
N ARG A 274 -5.06 -28.79 15.46
CA ARG A 274 -4.29 -29.74 16.29
C ARG A 274 -3.16 -29.05 17.04
N GLN A 275 -2.34 -28.27 16.35
CA GLN A 275 -1.17 -27.61 16.94
C GLN A 275 -1.56 -26.49 17.92
N PHE A 276 -2.67 -25.77 17.68
CA PHE A 276 -3.20 -24.81 18.64
C PHE A 276 -3.73 -25.49 19.90
N GLN A 277 -4.43 -26.63 19.75
CA GLN A 277 -4.87 -27.41 20.91
C GLN A 277 -3.67 -27.91 21.73
N GLU A 278 -2.63 -28.40 21.07
CA GLU A 278 -1.40 -28.85 21.71
C GLU A 278 -0.72 -27.71 22.49
N ALA A 279 -0.61 -26.52 21.89
CA ALA A 279 -0.08 -25.33 22.54
C ALA A 279 -0.93 -24.88 23.76
N LEU A 280 -2.26 -24.99 23.65
CA LEU A 280 -3.18 -24.70 24.75
C LEU A 280 -3.00 -25.68 25.92
N ASN A 281 -2.87 -26.97 25.62
CA ASN A 281 -2.66 -28.02 26.62
C ASN A 281 -1.29 -27.90 27.31
N GLN A 282 -0.24 -27.57 26.56
CA GLN A 282 1.12 -27.38 27.07
C GLN A 282 1.32 -26.01 27.75
N LYS A 283 0.36 -25.08 27.60
CA LYS A 283 0.45 -23.68 28.03
C LYS A 283 1.69 -22.96 27.50
N LEU A 284 2.17 -23.38 26.32
CA LEU A 284 3.38 -22.86 25.70
C LEU A 284 3.08 -22.46 24.26
N LEU A 285 3.23 -21.17 23.96
CA LEU A 285 3.10 -20.62 22.62
C LEU A 285 4.47 -20.17 22.11
N PRO A 286 4.82 -20.44 20.84
CA PRO A 286 6.07 -19.95 20.27
C PRO A 286 6.15 -18.43 20.29
N SER A 287 7.38 -17.90 20.40
CA SER A 287 7.64 -16.46 20.40
C SER A 287 7.01 -15.74 19.21
N LEU A 288 6.91 -16.40 18.06
CA LEU A 288 6.25 -15.87 16.86
C LEU A 288 4.80 -15.40 17.11
N PHE A 289 4.07 -16.06 18.01
CA PHE A 289 2.67 -15.76 18.32
C PHE A 289 2.50 -14.85 19.53
N THR A 290 3.55 -14.69 20.35
CA THR A 290 3.54 -13.87 21.56
C THR A 290 4.26 -12.54 21.40
N THR A 291 5.02 -12.36 20.32
CA THR A 291 5.71 -11.12 19.98
C THR A 291 5.01 -10.37 18.85
N GLY A 292 4.94 -9.04 18.95
CA GLY A 292 4.25 -8.18 18.00
C GLY A 292 5.09 -6.99 17.56
N ILE A 293 4.70 -6.35 16.47
CA ILE A 293 5.31 -5.10 16.01
C ILE A 293 4.44 -3.94 16.52
N THR A 294 5.02 -3.09 17.36
CA THR A 294 4.34 -1.87 17.83
C THR A 294 4.55 -0.74 16.82
N HIS A 295 3.45 -0.17 16.34
CA HIS A 295 3.47 1.03 15.51
C HIS A 295 2.99 2.22 16.34
N LEU A 296 3.86 3.19 16.58
CA LEU A 296 3.48 4.46 17.18
C LEU A 296 2.75 5.31 16.13
N VAL A 297 1.50 5.63 16.40
CA VAL A 297 0.68 6.50 15.55
C VAL A 297 0.45 7.79 16.35
N PRO A 298 0.96 8.93 15.89
CA PRO A 298 0.67 10.21 16.54
C PRO A 298 -0.83 10.44 16.61
N ILE A 299 -1.33 10.83 17.78
CA ILE A 299 -2.69 11.31 17.94
C ILE A 299 -2.69 12.77 17.47
N ASP A 300 -3.55 13.11 16.51
CA ASP A 300 -3.75 14.51 16.11
C ASP A 300 -4.29 15.27 17.33
N GLN A 301 -3.58 16.30 17.80
CA GLN A 301 -3.81 17.12 19.01
C GLN A 301 -5.11 17.94 19.06
N MET A 302 -6.21 17.51 18.44
CA MET A 302 -7.44 18.33 18.30
C MET A 302 -8.71 17.56 18.69
N LEU A 303 -8.68 16.85 19.82
CA LEU A 303 -9.90 16.36 20.49
C LEU A 303 -10.15 17.05 21.85
N GLU A 304 -9.49 18.17 22.14
CA GLU A 304 -9.69 18.92 23.40
C GLU A 304 -10.65 20.11 23.32
N THR A 305 -11.35 20.33 22.19
CA THR A 305 -12.34 21.43 22.12
C THR A 305 -13.68 20.95 21.59
N VAL A 306 -14.35 20.05 22.36
CA VAL A 306 -15.81 20.05 22.50
C VAL A 306 -16.14 19.51 23.90
N VAL A 307 -16.25 20.43 24.87
CA VAL A 307 -17.16 20.34 26.01
C VAL A 307 -18.02 21.58 25.95
#